data_AF-A0A4Q0I0E4-F1
#
_entry.id   AF-A0A4Q0I0E4-F1
#
_cell.length_a   1.000
_cell.length_b   1.000
_cell.length_c   1.000
_cell.angle_alpha   90.00
_cell.angle_beta   90.00
_cell.angle_gamma   90.00
#
_symmetry.space_group_name_H-M   'P 1'
#
loop_
_entity.id
_entity.type
_entity.pdbx_description
1 polymer ?
#
loop_
_entity_poly.entity_id
_entity_poly.type
_entity_poly.pdbx_seq_one_letter_code
_entity_poly.pdbx_strand_id
1 'polypeptide(L)'
;MEEEKCSPVGNDTAPNKVDQYATRLSNGLFWLNERAWPLTVGVLSVAGLYLYQYIQVEKVPLSILSASAFTALPAMFAMLVFVIGMMGASILVPTFILFTRLNGTGVRLSDQLNLRPQSPQETAQHRRLLGHWTVSLVVMGVFWMSAVYLSVNAESGFWLTFSWIVAFMAAIVAYVGIIIRARPADVALRELTGEFWLASAGAGVVQMVVILMVTVPVSRAFSEYSDSAVFFAPFMAAELGVLVLIQGSAACLVARMRDQKNPVAFASMAAFALIVLLGLIPASGAKLGGLPLQGSASGGRVCTLMTWAAEAKVPGALVDADNPKRSVKLRVMADSDGSYIVRPWQAKEKTITFVPRASVAQLDECP
;
A
#
# COMPACT_ATOMS: atom_id res chain seq x y z
N MET A 1 -35.62 -66.96 0.36
CA MET A 1 -36.86 -66.22 0.59
C MET A 1 -36.67 -65.54 1.94
N GLU A 2 -36.45 -64.24 2.05
CA GLU A 2 -36.83 -63.12 1.20
C GLU A 2 -35.63 -62.20 0.89
N GLU A 3 -35.65 -61.64 -0.32
CA GLU A 3 -34.79 -60.56 -0.75
C GLU A 3 -35.35 -59.25 -0.17
N GLU A 4 -34.51 -58.44 0.48
CA GLU A 4 -34.78 -57.01 0.61
C GLU A 4 -33.66 -56.24 -0.08
N LYS A 5 -34.02 -55.77 -1.27
CA LYS A 5 -33.22 -54.97 -2.19
C LYS A 5 -33.75 -53.55 -2.09
N CYS A 6 -32.98 -52.62 -1.53
CA CYS A 6 -33.21 -51.20 -1.75
C CYS A 6 -31.88 -50.42 -1.86
N SER A 7 -31.46 -50.30 -3.11
CA SER A 7 -30.81 -49.16 -3.77
C SER A 7 -29.51 -48.54 -3.22
N PRO A 8 -28.43 -48.59 -4.02
CA PRO A 8 -27.27 -47.71 -3.90
C PRO A 8 -27.43 -46.53 -4.87
N VAL A 9 -27.82 -45.35 -4.39
CA VAL A 9 -27.74 -44.07 -5.13
C VAL A 9 -27.54 -42.99 -4.08
N GLY A 10 -26.37 -42.39 -3.90
CA GLY A 10 -25.62 -41.66 -4.92
C GLY A 10 -26.02 -40.19 -4.87
N ASN A 11 -25.41 -39.42 -3.96
CA ASN A 11 -25.25 -37.97 -4.08
C ASN A 11 -24.25 -37.45 -3.03
N ASP A 12 -23.00 -37.92 -3.13
CA ASP A 12 -21.87 -37.10 -2.67
C ASP A 12 -21.69 -35.96 -3.69
N THR A 13 -22.62 -35.00 -3.64
CA THR A 13 -22.39 -33.68 -4.24
C THR A 13 -21.21 -33.09 -3.48
N ALA A 14 -20.02 -33.17 -4.09
CA ALA A 14 -18.86 -32.41 -3.68
C ALA A 14 -19.34 -30.98 -3.34
N PRO A 15 -19.15 -30.50 -2.09
CA PRO A 15 -19.75 -29.27 -1.64
C PRO A 15 -19.40 -28.16 -2.63
N ASN A 16 -20.42 -27.46 -3.13
CA ASN A 16 -20.24 -26.43 -4.11
C ASN A 16 -19.21 -25.44 -3.57
N LYS A 17 -18.17 -25.10 -4.36
CA LYS A 17 -17.05 -24.27 -3.87
C LYS A 17 -17.56 -22.95 -3.27
N VAL A 18 -18.65 -22.43 -3.83
CA VAL A 18 -19.35 -21.23 -3.36
C VAL A 18 -19.87 -21.39 -1.92
N ASP A 19 -20.51 -22.52 -1.60
CA ASP A 19 -21.05 -22.80 -0.26
C ASP A 19 -19.93 -22.95 0.78
N GLN A 20 -18.79 -23.52 0.36
CA GLN A 20 -17.61 -23.62 1.22
C GLN A 20 -17.00 -22.25 1.53
N TYR A 21 -16.91 -21.34 0.54
CA TYR A 21 -16.46 -19.97 0.75
C TYR A 21 -17.44 -19.18 1.61
N ALA A 22 -18.74 -19.29 1.35
CA ALA A 22 -19.79 -18.62 2.11
C ALA A 22 -19.77 -19.05 3.58
N THR A 23 -19.62 -20.36 3.84
CA THR A 23 -19.52 -20.90 5.20
C THR A 23 -18.27 -20.39 5.92
N ARG A 24 -17.11 -20.37 5.24
CA ARG A 24 -15.86 -19.83 5.82
C ARG A 24 -15.97 -18.32 6.12
N LEU A 25 -16.61 -17.56 5.24
CA LEU A 25 -16.84 -16.13 5.44
C LEU A 25 -17.81 -15.88 6.60
N SER A 26 -18.93 -16.61 6.63
CA SER A 26 -19.93 -16.53 7.69
C SER A 26 -19.31 -16.83 9.06
N ASN A 27 -18.55 -17.92 9.18
CA ASN A 27 -17.86 -18.26 10.42
C ASN A 27 -16.84 -17.19 10.84
N GLY A 28 -16.15 -16.58 9.86
CA GLY A 28 -15.25 -15.46 10.12
C GLY A 28 -15.97 -14.21 10.62
N LEU A 29 -17.10 -13.84 10.00
CA LEU A 29 -17.93 -12.71 10.41
C LEU A 29 -18.55 -12.92 11.79
N PHE A 30 -19.02 -14.14 12.06
CA PHE A 30 -19.52 -14.52 13.38
C PHE A 30 -18.44 -14.38 14.45
N TRP A 31 -17.21 -14.84 14.17
CA TRP A 31 -16.08 -14.68 15.08
C TRP A 31 -15.75 -13.21 15.39
N LEU A 32 -15.82 -12.34 14.38
CA LEU A 32 -15.64 -10.89 14.54
C LEU A 32 -16.76 -10.28 15.38
N ASN A 33 -18.02 -10.69 15.14
CA ASN A 33 -19.18 -10.19 15.87
C ASN A 33 -19.15 -10.57 17.36
N GLU A 34 -18.80 -11.81 17.69
CA GLU A 34 -18.61 -12.25 19.09
C GLU A 34 -17.56 -11.41 19.84
N ARG A 35 -16.62 -10.79 19.11
CA ARG A 35 -15.50 -10.00 19.64
C ARG A 35 -15.63 -8.52 19.28
N ALA A 36 -16.85 -8.05 18.98
CA ALA A 36 -17.08 -6.68 18.55
C ALA A 36 -16.61 -5.64 19.59
N TRP A 37 -16.81 -5.90 20.88
CA TRP A 37 -16.38 -4.99 21.96
C TRP A 37 -14.85 -4.75 21.97
N PRO A 38 -13.99 -5.77 22.15
CA PRO A 38 -12.54 -5.55 22.16
C PRO A 38 -12.00 -5.04 20.82
N LEU A 39 -12.60 -5.45 19.70
CA LEU A 39 -12.23 -4.93 18.38
C LEU A 39 -12.56 -3.44 18.26
N THR A 40 -13.73 -3.01 18.73
CA THR A 40 -14.13 -1.59 18.72
C THR A 40 -13.18 -0.75 19.56
N VAL A 41 -12.83 -1.22 20.77
CA VAL A 41 -11.83 -0.54 21.61
C VAL A 41 -10.50 -0.43 20.87
N GLY A 42 -10.01 -1.53 20.27
CA GLY A 42 -8.77 -1.53 19.50
C GLY A 42 -8.80 -0.56 18.31
N VAL A 43 -9.88 -0.57 17.53
CA VAL A 43 -10.13 0.31 16.39
C VAL A 43 -10.07 1.79 16.81
N LEU A 44 -10.79 2.14 17.89
CA LEU A 44 -10.82 3.50 18.41
C LEU A 44 -9.46 3.92 18.99
N SER A 45 -8.77 3.03 19.69
CA SER A 45 -7.41 3.30 20.20
C SER A 45 -6.41 3.54 19.07
N VAL A 46 -6.48 2.76 17.99
CA VAL A 46 -5.61 2.96 16.81
C VAL A 46 -5.93 4.27 16.12
N ALA A 47 -7.21 4.58 15.87
CA ALA A 47 -7.59 5.87 15.30
C ALA A 47 -7.12 7.05 16.18
N GLY A 48 -7.27 6.93 17.50
CA GLY A 48 -6.81 7.91 18.47
C GLY A 48 -5.29 8.07 18.47
N LEU A 49 -4.53 6.98 18.31
CA LEU A 49 -3.07 7.03 18.18
C LEU A 49 -2.63 7.81 16.94
N TYR A 50 -3.24 7.53 15.78
CA TYR A 50 -2.93 8.23 14.53
C TYR A 50 -3.31 9.72 14.60
N LEU A 51 -4.47 10.04 15.19
CA LEU A 51 -4.90 11.41 15.45
C LEU A 51 -3.92 12.14 16.39
N TYR A 52 -3.54 11.50 17.50
CA TYR A 52 -2.58 12.05 18.45
C TYR A 52 -1.23 12.33 17.80
N GLN A 53 -0.73 11.40 16.99
CA GLN A 53 0.53 11.58 16.25
C GLN A 53 0.43 12.70 15.22
N TYR A 54 -0.69 12.81 14.51
CA TYR A 54 -0.94 13.93 13.60
C TYR A 54 -0.84 15.27 14.33
N ILE A 55 -1.54 15.41 15.45
CA ILE A 55 -1.51 16.61 16.31
C ILE A 55 -0.09 16.93 16.75
N GLN A 56 0.65 15.94 17.24
CA GLN A 56 1.99 16.14 17.79
C GLN A 56 3.05 16.47 16.74
N VAL A 57 3.01 15.77 15.59
CA VAL A 57 4.03 15.90 14.54
C VAL A 57 3.74 17.10 13.64
N GLU A 58 2.49 17.32 13.25
CA GLU A 58 2.11 18.45 12.37
C GLU A 58 1.79 19.73 13.16
N LYS A 59 1.82 19.67 14.50
CA LYS A 59 1.56 20.79 15.43
C LYS A 59 0.19 21.43 15.20
N VAL A 60 -0.81 20.59 14.91
CA VAL A 60 -2.19 21.02 14.71
C VAL A 60 -2.93 20.94 16.05
N PRO A 61 -3.38 22.05 16.63
CA PRO A 61 -3.99 22.13 17.95
C PRO A 61 -5.45 21.70 17.88
N LEU A 62 -5.67 20.43 17.58
CA LEU A 62 -6.98 19.80 17.71
C LEU A 62 -7.13 19.27 19.14
N SER A 63 -8.26 19.57 19.77
CA SER A 63 -8.60 18.94 21.04
C SER A 63 -9.10 17.52 20.77
N ILE A 64 -8.34 16.52 21.22
CA ILE A 64 -8.71 15.09 21.11
C ILE A 64 -10.00 14.79 21.88
N LEU A 65 -10.33 15.62 22.87
CA LEU A 65 -11.53 15.47 23.68
C LEU A 65 -12.76 16.21 23.12
N SER A 66 -12.62 16.89 21.97
CA SER A 66 -13.76 17.56 21.34
C SER A 66 -14.77 16.52 20.81
N ALA A 67 -16.05 16.88 20.86
CA ALA A 67 -17.12 16.03 20.33
C ALA A 67 -16.95 15.74 18.84
N SER A 68 -16.41 16.70 18.08
CA SER A 68 -16.05 16.56 16.66
C SER A 68 -14.92 15.54 16.45
N ALA A 69 -13.86 15.59 17.27
CA ALA A 69 -12.77 14.61 17.18
C ALA A 69 -13.25 13.18 17.50
N PHE A 70 -14.02 13.00 18.58
CA PHE A 70 -14.53 11.68 18.98
C PHE A 70 -15.44 11.04 17.92
N THR A 71 -16.34 11.82 17.33
CA THR A 71 -17.27 11.33 16.29
C THR A 71 -16.58 11.03 14.97
N ALA A 72 -15.41 11.64 14.69
CA ALA A 72 -14.62 11.38 13.49
C ALA A 72 -13.77 10.10 13.56
N LEU A 73 -13.47 9.56 14.75
CA LEU A 73 -12.56 8.41 14.93
C LEU A 73 -12.95 7.16 14.10
N PRO A 74 -14.22 6.72 14.05
CA PRO A 74 -14.60 5.57 13.23
C PRO A 74 -14.36 5.80 11.73
N ALA A 75 -14.70 7.00 11.23
CA ALA A 75 -14.49 7.37 9.84
C ALA A 75 -12.99 7.48 9.51
N MET A 76 -12.19 8.04 10.42
CA MET A 76 -10.73 8.06 10.30
C MET A 76 -10.17 6.65 10.20
N PHE A 77 -10.61 5.72 11.06
CA PHE A 77 -10.15 4.33 10.99
C PHE A 77 -10.52 3.66 9.66
N ALA A 78 -11.76 3.84 9.20
CA ALA A 78 -12.20 3.28 7.92
C ALA A 78 -11.34 3.80 6.76
N MET A 79 -11.04 5.10 6.74
CA MET A 79 -10.15 5.69 5.73
C MET A 79 -8.71 5.19 5.86
N LEU A 80 -8.19 4.97 7.08
CA LEU A 80 -6.87 4.38 7.30
C LEU A 80 -6.81 2.95 6.75
N VAL A 81 -7.80 2.11 7.07
CA VAL A 81 -7.91 0.75 6.52
C VAL A 81 -7.96 0.78 5.01
N PHE A 82 -8.73 1.71 4.43
CA PHE A 82 -8.84 1.85 2.98
C PHE A 82 -7.51 2.27 2.33
N VAL A 83 -6.85 3.32 2.83
CA VAL A 83 -5.58 3.82 2.29
C VAL A 83 -4.46 2.80 2.47
N ILE A 84 -4.27 2.30 3.69
CA ILE A 84 -3.24 1.28 3.98
C ILE A 84 -3.53 0.00 3.22
N GLY A 85 -4.81 -0.39 3.11
CA GLY A 85 -5.25 -1.54 2.33
C GLY A 85 -4.94 -1.40 0.84
N MET A 86 -5.23 -0.24 0.23
CA MET A 86 -4.90 0.01 -1.18
C MET A 86 -3.39 0.07 -1.43
N MET A 87 -2.62 0.73 -0.55
CA MET A 87 -1.17 0.76 -0.64
C MET A 87 -0.57 -0.64 -0.49
N GLY A 88 -1.02 -1.39 0.51
CA GLY A 88 -0.63 -2.77 0.75
C GLY A 88 -0.97 -3.67 -0.42
N ALA A 89 -2.19 -3.59 -0.94
CA ALA A 89 -2.61 -4.34 -2.13
C ALA A 89 -1.69 -4.04 -3.31
N SER A 90 -1.41 -2.76 -3.59
CA SER A 90 -0.52 -2.33 -4.68
C SER A 90 0.89 -2.91 -4.57
N ILE A 91 1.47 -2.91 -3.36
CA ILE A 91 2.79 -3.50 -3.08
C ILE A 91 2.76 -5.03 -3.23
N LEU A 92 1.64 -5.68 -2.92
CA LEU A 92 1.48 -7.12 -2.96
C LEU A 92 1.00 -7.65 -4.32
N VAL A 93 0.56 -6.78 -5.25
CA VAL A 93 0.10 -7.20 -6.58
C VAL A 93 1.11 -8.12 -7.29
N PRO A 94 2.41 -7.76 -7.36
CA PRO A 94 3.40 -8.59 -8.04
C PRO A 94 3.52 -10.00 -7.44
N THR A 95 3.29 -10.15 -6.14
CA THR A 95 3.35 -11.43 -5.44
C THR A 95 2.25 -12.40 -5.88
N PHE A 96 1.13 -11.91 -6.45
CA PHE A 96 0.04 -12.79 -6.89
C PHE A 96 0.44 -13.75 -8.00
N ILE A 97 1.50 -13.47 -8.78
CA ILE A 97 1.98 -14.41 -9.80
C ILE A 97 2.38 -15.75 -9.20
N LEU A 98 2.82 -15.76 -7.93
CA LEU A 98 3.15 -17.00 -7.24
C LEU A 98 1.92 -17.92 -7.12
N PHE A 99 0.73 -17.35 -7.07
CA PHE A 99 -0.54 -18.06 -6.91
C PHE A 99 -1.28 -18.31 -8.23
N THR A 100 -0.77 -17.80 -9.35
CA THR A 100 -1.30 -18.08 -10.69
C THR A 100 -0.94 -19.50 -11.13
N ARG A 101 -1.81 -20.12 -11.92
CA ARG A 101 -1.59 -21.48 -12.42
C ARG A 101 -0.50 -21.47 -13.48
N LEU A 102 0.49 -22.33 -13.33
CA LEU A 102 1.58 -22.50 -14.30
C LEU A 102 1.07 -23.22 -15.55
N ASN A 103 0.30 -24.30 -15.37
CA ASN A 103 -0.15 -25.21 -16.44
C ASN A 103 -1.63 -25.61 -16.25
N GLY A 104 -2.15 -26.39 -17.20
CA GLY A 104 -3.52 -26.90 -17.18
C GLY A 104 -3.85 -27.82 -15.99
N THR A 105 -2.84 -28.41 -15.34
CA THR A 105 -3.02 -29.26 -14.15
C THR A 105 -3.18 -28.45 -12.86
N GLY A 106 -2.92 -27.14 -12.90
CA GLY A 106 -3.18 -26.22 -11.81
C GLY A 106 -2.04 -26.05 -10.81
N VAL A 107 -0.83 -26.53 -11.12
CA VAL A 107 0.38 -26.35 -10.31
C VAL A 107 0.72 -24.85 -10.19
N ARG A 108 1.14 -24.39 -9.01
CA ARG A 108 1.49 -22.99 -8.74
C ARG A 108 2.90 -22.88 -8.18
N LEU A 109 3.54 -21.73 -8.37
CA LEU A 109 4.82 -21.46 -7.70
C LEU A 109 4.67 -21.42 -6.17
N SER A 110 3.50 -20.99 -5.69
CA SER A 110 3.17 -20.92 -4.25
C SER A 110 3.22 -22.27 -3.55
N ASP A 111 3.07 -23.36 -4.28
CA ASP A 111 3.05 -24.70 -3.70
C ASP A 111 4.45 -25.10 -3.17
N GLN A 112 5.50 -24.39 -3.61
CA GLN A 112 6.85 -24.50 -3.07
C GLN A 112 7.07 -23.68 -1.78
N LEU A 113 6.08 -22.92 -1.29
CA LEU A 113 6.18 -22.10 -0.06
C LEU A 113 5.88 -22.87 1.24
N ASN A 114 6.00 -24.20 1.24
CA ASN A 114 5.71 -25.04 2.42
C ASN A 114 6.52 -24.61 3.66
N LEU A 115 5.83 -24.03 4.64
CA LEU A 115 6.43 -23.56 5.90
C LEU A 115 6.63 -24.66 6.96
N ARG A 116 6.19 -25.89 6.66
CA ARG A 116 6.49 -27.10 7.42
C ARG A 116 7.17 -28.09 6.48
N PRO A 117 8.48 -27.94 6.25
CA PRO A 117 9.18 -28.82 5.34
C PRO A 117 9.17 -30.24 5.92
N GLN A 118 8.60 -31.18 5.19
CA GLN A 118 8.64 -32.60 5.51
C GLN A 118 9.92 -33.23 4.96
N SER A 119 10.58 -32.57 3.99
CA SER A 119 11.84 -33.05 3.40
C SER A 119 12.89 -31.94 3.19
N PRO A 120 14.19 -32.30 3.13
CA PRO A 120 15.25 -31.36 2.75
C PRO A 120 15.09 -30.84 1.32
N GLN A 121 14.44 -31.60 0.43
CA GLN A 121 14.17 -31.22 -0.95
C GLN A 121 13.16 -30.06 -1.04
N GLU A 122 12.10 -30.08 -0.23
CA GLU A 122 11.14 -28.96 -0.12
C GLU A 122 11.80 -27.69 0.42
N THR A 123 12.73 -27.83 1.37
CA THR A 123 13.47 -26.68 1.94
C THR A 123 14.37 -26.03 0.89
N ALA A 124 15.02 -26.85 0.04
CA ALA A 124 15.83 -26.36 -1.07
C ALA A 124 14.98 -25.65 -2.14
N GLN A 125 13.80 -26.19 -2.46
CA GLN A 125 12.84 -25.55 -3.38
C GLN A 125 12.33 -24.21 -2.84
N HIS A 126 11.96 -24.15 -1.56
CA HIS A 126 11.54 -22.92 -0.90
C HIS A 126 12.61 -21.83 -0.98
N ARG A 127 13.86 -22.16 -0.61
CA ARG A 127 15.00 -21.23 -0.68
C ARG A 127 15.29 -20.82 -2.12
N ARG A 128 15.16 -21.74 -3.08
CA ARG A 128 15.34 -21.44 -4.49
C ARG A 128 14.30 -20.43 -4.97
N LEU A 129 13.03 -20.62 -4.65
CA LEU A 129 11.96 -19.69 -5.02
C LEU A 129 12.20 -18.29 -4.44
N LEU A 130 12.49 -18.19 -3.14
CA LEU A 130 12.81 -16.91 -2.50
C LEU A 130 14.07 -16.27 -3.09
N GLY A 131 15.10 -17.07 -3.39
CA GLY A 131 16.31 -16.60 -4.04
C GLY A 131 16.03 -16.01 -5.42
N HIS A 132 15.23 -16.69 -6.25
CA HIS A 132 14.85 -16.17 -7.57
C HIS A 132 13.97 -14.92 -7.45
N TRP A 133 13.08 -14.86 -6.47
CA TRP A 133 12.30 -13.65 -6.17
C TRP A 133 13.22 -12.47 -5.86
N THR A 134 14.17 -12.65 -4.92
CA THR A 134 15.16 -11.63 -4.56
C THR A 134 15.98 -11.20 -5.77
N VAL A 135 16.51 -12.14 -6.56
CA VAL A 135 17.30 -11.83 -7.76
C VAL A 135 16.46 -11.06 -8.79
N SER A 136 15.19 -11.40 -8.94
CA SER A 136 14.29 -10.69 -9.86
C SER A 136 14.07 -9.22 -9.45
N LEU A 137 13.99 -8.94 -8.15
CA LEU A 137 13.90 -7.59 -7.60
C LEU A 137 15.22 -6.83 -7.72
N VAL A 138 16.36 -7.51 -7.54
CA VAL A 138 17.69 -6.91 -7.74
C VAL A 138 17.86 -6.42 -9.17
N VAL A 139 17.44 -7.20 -10.18
CA VAL A 139 17.51 -6.76 -11.59
C VAL A 139 16.70 -5.47 -11.81
N MET A 140 15.50 -5.39 -11.23
CA MET A 140 14.66 -4.19 -11.30
C MET A 140 15.29 -3.00 -10.56
N GLY A 141 15.92 -3.26 -9.42
CA GLY A 141 16.65 -2.25 -8.66
C GLY A 141 17.87 -1.72 -9.41
N VAL A 142 18.62 -2.59 -10.10
CA VAL A 142 19.77 -2.18 -10.95
C VAL A 142 19.31 -1.27 -12.08
N PHE A 143 18.16 -1.55 -12.69
CA PHE A 143 17.55 -0.67 -13.69
C PHE A 143 17.28 0.73 -13.09
N TRP A 144 16.60 0.81 -11.94
CA TRP A 144 16.31 2.10 -11.30
C TRP A 144 17.55 2.84 -10.78
N MET A 145 18.55 2.12 -10.27
CA MET A 145 19.85 2.71 -9.92
C MET A 145 20.57 3.31 -11.12
N SER A 146 20.52 2.61 -12.26
CA SER A 146 21.04 3.14 -13.52
C SER A 146 20.28 4.40 -13.94
N ALA A 147 18.98 4.46 -13.64
CA ALA A 147 18.15 5.64 -13.92
C ALA A 147 18.54 6.85 -13.09
N VAL A 148 18.73 6.66 -11.78
CA VAL A 148 19.21 7.70 -10.88
C VAL A 148 20.61 8.18 -11.30
N TYR A 149 21.51 7.26 -11.64
CA TYR A 149 22.87 7.62 -12.09
C TYR A 149 22.84 8.43 -13.39
N LEU A 150 22.11 7.97 -14.40
CA LEU A 150 22.05 8.64 -15.69
C LEU A 150 21.27 9.96 -15.64
N SER A 151 20.27 10.11 -14.77
CA SER A 151 19.53 11.38 -14.63
C SER A 151 20.41 12.53 -14.14
N VAL A 152 21.52 12.22 -13.45
CA VAL A 152 22.49 13.22 -12.97
C VAL A 152 23.59 13.47 -14.00
N ASN A 153 23.95 12.47 -14.81
CA ASN A 153 25.16 12.50 -15.64
C ASN A 153 24.93 12.59 -17.15
N ALA A 154 23.70 12.44 -17.64
CA ALA A 154 23.39 12.43 -19.07
C ALA A 154 22.40 13.52 -19.46
N GLU A 155 22.70 14.22 -20.56
CA GLU A 155 21.75 15.15 -21.17
C GLU A 155 20.57 14.41 -21.81
N SER A 156 19.37 14.96 -21.64
CA SER A 156 18.16 14.38 -22.22
C SER A 156 18.19 14.48 -23.74
N GLY A 157 18.09 13.34 -24.42
CA GLY A 157 17.98 13.28 -25.88
C GLY A 157 17.24 12.03 -26.37
N PHE A 158 16.84 12.04 -27.64
CA PHE A 158 16.04 10.97 -28.25
C PHE A 158 16.68 9.58 -28.07
N TRP A 159 18.00 9.46 -28.27
CA TRP A 159 18.73 8.20 -28.10
C TRP A 159 18.73 7.69 -26.66
N LEU A 160 18.81 8.59 -25.68
CA LEU A 160 18.71 8.24 -24.27
C LEU A 160 17.30 7.71 -23.95
N THR A 161 16.26 8.38 -24.44
CA THR A 161 14.86 7.93 -24.29
C THR A 161 14.62 6.58 -24.94
N PHE A 162 15.13 6.35 -26.15
CA PHE A 162 15.04 5.05 -26.81
C PHE A 162 15.76 3.96 -26.01
N SER A 163 16.98 4.25 -25.54
CA SER A 163 17.74 3.34 -24.66
C SER A 163 16.97 3.01 -23.38
N TRP A 164 16.24 3.96 -22.80
CA TRP A 164 15.38 3.73 -21.63
C TRP A 164 14.26 2.75 -21.91
N ILE A 165 13.57 2.90 -23.04
CA ILE A 165 12.49 1.99 -23.44
C ILE A 165 13.04 0.57 -23.62
N VAL A 166 14.19 0.44 -24.29
CA VAL A 166 14.83 -0.87 -24.49
C VAL A 166 15.29 -1.48 -23.17
N ALA A 167 15.92 -0.70 -22.28
CA ALA A 167 16.36 -1.16 -20.97
C ALA A 167 15.18 -1.57 -20.08
N PHE A 168 14.07 -0.84 -20.13
CA PHE A 168 12.84 -1.17 -19.42
C PHE A 168 12.30 -2.53 -19.90
N MET A 169 12.16 -2.71 -21.21
CA MET A 169 11.71 -3.99 -21.78
C MET A 169 12.66 -5.15 -21.43
N ALA A 170 13.97 -4.91 -21.49
CA ALA A 170 14.98 -5.89 -21.12
C ALA A 170 14.88 -6.29 -19.63
N ALA A 171 14.64 -5.33 -18.72
CA ALA A 171 14.45 -5.59 -17.31
C ALA A 171 13.19 -6.46 -17.07
N ILE A 172 12.06 -6.14 -17.72
CA ILE A 172 10.83 -6.96 -17.65
C ILE A 172 11.10 -8.39 -18.13
N VAL A 173 11.75 -8.56 -19.28
CA VAL A 173 12.10 -9.88 -19.82
C VAL A 173 13.03 -10.64 -18.86
N ALA A 174 14.02 -9.98 -18.28
CA ALA A 174 14.92 -10.58 -17.31
C ALA A 174 14.17 -11.04 -16.05
N TYR A 175 13.28 -10.20 -15.51
CA TYR A 175 12.42 -10.57 -14.37
C TYR A 175 11.55 -11.79 -14.67
N VAL A 176 10.84 -11.79 -15.80
CA VAL A 176 10.00 -12.92 -16.21
C VAL A 176 10.86 -14.18 -16.38
N GLY A 177 12.02 -14.06 -17.01
CA GLY A 177 12.96 -15.18 -17.18
C GLY A 177 13.49 -15.74 -15.86
N ILE A 178 13.76 -14.89 -14.87
CA ILE A 178 14.20 -15.32 -13.52
C ILE A 178 13.05 -16.02 -12.78
N ILE A 179 11.85 -15.45 -12.81
CA ILE A 179 10.67 -16.05 -12.16
C ILE A 179 10.35 -17.41 -12.77
N ILE A 180 10.41 -17.53 -14.11
CA ILE A 180 10.18 -18.80 -14.79
C ILE A 180 11.24 -19.86 -14.42
N ARG A 181 12.49 -19.45 -14.16
CA ARG A 181 13.53 -20.37 -13.67
C ARG A 181 13.28 -20.88 -12.25
N ALA A 182 12.39 -20.23 -11.48
CA ALA A 182 11.95 -20.69 -10.17
C ALA A 182 10.89 -21.81 -10.23
N ARG A 183 10.47 -22.21 -11.44
CA ARG A 183 9.49 -23.28 -11.61
C ARG A 183 10.01 -24.64 -11.12
N PRO A 184 9.11 -25.54 -10.69
CA PRO A 184 9.46 -26.92 -10.37
C PRO A 184 10.14 -27.62 -11.55
N ALA A 185 11.09 -28.53 -11.28
CA ALA A 185 11.89 -29.19 -12.32
C ALA A 185 11.07 -30.11 -13.24
N ASP A 186 9.93 -30.57 -12.75
CA ASP A 186 8.97 -31.45 -13.41
C ASP A 186 8.07 -30.75 -14.43
N VAL A 187 7.92 -29.42 -14.36
CA VAL A 187 7.07 -28.67 -15.30
C VAL A 187 7.89 -28.22 -16.50
N ALA A 188 7.53 -28.56 -17.73
CA ALA A 188 8.26 -28.11 -18.94
C ALA A 188 7.93 -26.65 -19.33
N LEU A 189 8.85 -25.93 -19.99
CA LEU A 189 8.61 -24.53 -20.43
C LEU A 189 7.41 -24.43 -21.38
N ARG A 190 7.22 -25.44 -22.21
CA ARG A 190 6.14 -25.50 -23.21
C ARG A 190 4.76 -25.68 -22.58
N GLU A 191 4.69 -26.14 -21.34
CA GLU A 191 3.44 -26.36 -20.60
C GLU A 191 2.93 -25.09 -19.90
N LEU A 192 3.71 -24.01 -19.93
CA LEU A 192 3.31 -22.74 -19.34
C LEU A 192 2.15 -22.12 -20.12
N THR A 193 1.09 -21.76 -19.39
CA THR A 193 -0.07 -21.10 -19.98
C THR A 193 0.26 -19.67 -20.44
N GLY A 194 -0.40 -19.20 -21.51
CA GLY A 194 -0.29 -17.80 -21.94
C GLY A 194 -0.74 -16.81 -20.86
N GLU A 195 -1.71 -17.21 -20.03
CA GLU A 195 -2.15 -16.43 -18.86
C GLU A 195 -1.02 -16.22 -17.85
N PHE A 196 -0.22 -17.25 -17.56
CA PHE A 196 0.93 -17.13 -16.66
C PHE A 196 2.00 -16.17 -17.20
N TRP A 197 2.27 -16.23 -18.51
CA TRP A 197 3.20 -15.31 -19.16
C TRP A 197 2.72 -13.85 -19.06
N LEU A 198 1.46 -13.60 -19.39
CA LEU A 198 0.87 -12.26 -19.31
C LEU A 198 0.83 -11.75 -17.86
N ALA A 199 0.46 -12.60 -16.91
CA ALA A 199 0.47 -12.26 -15.49
C ALA A 199 1.89 -11.94 -14.99
N SER A 200 2.89 -12.70 -15.43
CA SER A 200 4.30 -12.47 -15.07
C SER A 200 4.82 -11.15 -15.64
N ALA A 201 4.51 -10.84 -16.90
CA ALA A 201 4.89 -9.56 -17.51
C ALA A 201 4.17 -8.38 -16.82
N GLY A 202 2.87 -8.50 -16.60
CA GLY A 202 2.06 -7.50 -15.89
C GLY A 202 2.57 -7.25 -14.46
N ALA A 203 2.93 -8.30 -13.74
CA ALA A 203 3.54 -8.18 -12.41
C ALA A 203 4.90 -7.50 -12.45
N GLY A 204 5.72 -7.76 -13.47
CA GLY A 204 6.99 -7.04 -13.68
C GLY A 204 6.76 -5.53 -13.87
N VAL A 205 5.75 -5.15 -14.66
CA VAL A 205 5.39 -3.74 -14.87
C VAL A 205 4.91 -3.10 -13.57
N VAL A 206 4.01 -3.76 -12.85
CA VAL A 206 3.53 -3.26 -11.55
C VAL A 206 4.68 -3.16 -10.55
N GLN A 207 5.58 -4.14 -10.52
CA GLN A 207 6.76 -4.13 -9.65
C GLN A 207 7.68 -2.93 -9.95
N MET A 208 7.88 -2.58 -11.23
CA MET A 208 8.61 -1.37 -11.61
C MET A 208 7.96 -0.11 -11.04
N VAL A 209 6.62 0.00 -11.12
CA VAL A 209 5.88 1.14 -10.57
C VAL A 209 5.98 1.19 -9.04
N VAL A 210 5.88 0.04 -8.36
CA VAL A 210 6.01 -0.04 -6.89
C VAL A 210 7.38 0.46 -6.44
N ILE A 211 8.45 0.02 -7.09
CA ILE A 211 9.81 0.48 -6.80
C ILE A 211 9.90 1.99 -7.06
N LEU A 212 9.45 2.46 -8.22
CA LEU A 212 9.47 3.89 -8.56
C LEU A 212 8.76 4.77 -7.52
N MET A 213 7.59 4.34 -7.03
CA MET A 213 6.81 5.09 -6.03
C MET A 213 7.57 5.33 -4.72
N VAL A 214 8.53 4.46 -4.38
CA VAL A 214 9.36 4.62 -3.18
C VAL A 214 10.70 5.28 -3.52
N THR A 215 11.34 4.89 -4.63
CA THR A 215 12.63 5.45 -5.06
C THR A 215 12.55 6.96 -5.33
N VAL A 216 11.45 7.49 -5.90
CA VAL A 216 11.35 8.94 -6.19
C VAL A 216 11.33 9.81 -4.93
N PRO A 217 10.46 9.57 -3.93
CA PRO A 217 10.52 10.31 -2.68
C PRO A 217 11.85 10.17 -1.95
N VAL A 218 12.42 8.96 -1.91
CA VAL A 218 13.68 8.68 -1.20
C VAL A 218 14.86 9.38 -1.88
N SER A 219 14.93 9.36 -3.22
CA SER A 219 15.97 10.08 -3.98
C SER A 219 15.86 11.59 -3.81
N ARG A 220 14.65 12.17 -3.81
CA ARG A 220 14.44 13.60 -3.54
C ARG A 220 14.91 13.99 -2.14
N ALA A 221 14.55 13.20 -1.13
CA ALA A 221 14.99 13.44 0.24
C ALA A 221 16.52 13.30 0.38
N PHE A 222 17.13 12.34 -0.32
CA PHE A 222 18.58 12.14 -0.33
C PHE A 222 19.33 13.27 -1.05
N SER A 223 18.78 13.80 -2.14
CA SER A 223 19.38 14.90 -2.91
C SER A 223 19.53 16.20 -2.11
N GLU A 224 18.78 16.36 -1.01
CA GLU A 224 19.01 17.47 -0.07
C GLU A 224 20.37 17.37 0.66
N TYR A 225 20.97 16.18 0.71
CA TYR A 225 22.23 15.90 1.41
C TYR A 225 23.38 15.58 0.46
N SER A 226 23.13 14.88 -0.65
CA SER A 226 24.17 14.49 -1.61
C SER A 226 23.60 14.18 -2.99
N ASP A 227 24.28 14.65 -4.03
CA ASP A 227 23.97 14.34 -5.43
C ASP A 227 24.65 13.06 -5.95
N SER A 228 25.38 12.35 -5.09
CA SER A 228 26.13 11.15 -5.49
C SER A 228 25.22 9.91 -5.56
N ALA A 229 24.99 9.43 -6.78
CA ALA A 229 24.27 8.18 -7.02
C ALA A 229 24.92 6.95 -6.35
N VAL A 230 26.24 6.95 -6.13
CA VAL A 230 26.94 5.86 -5.43
C VAL A 230 26.56 5.83 -3.95
N PHE A 231 26.44 6.99 -3.31
CA PHE A 231 25.99 7.08 -1.91
C PHE A 231 24.49 6.81 -1.75
N PHE A 232 23.71 6.85 -2.83
CA PHE A 232 22.31 6.43 -2.84
C PHE A 232 22.13 4.89 -2.83
N ALA A 233 23.13 4.13 -3.31
CA ALA A 233 23.01 2.67 -3.47
C ALA A 233 22.59 1.89 -2.19
N PRO A 234 23.07 2.23 -0.97
CA PRO A 234 22.60 1.59 0.25
C PRO A 234 21.11 1.81 0.53
N PHE A 235 20.55 2.97 0.17
CA PHE A 235 19.12 3.25 0.33
C PHE A 235 18.28 2.42 -0.64
N MET A 236 18.72 2.28 -1.88
CA MET A 236 18.10 1.36 -2.84
C MET A 236 18.16 -0.09 -2.35
N ALA A 237 19.31 -0.54 -1.84
CA ALA A 237 19.43 -1.89 -1.28
C ALA A 237 18.48 -2.11 -0.10
N ALA A 238 18.33 -1.12 0.78
CA ALA A 238 17.38 -1.15 1.88
C ALA A 238 15.93 -1.21 1.39
N GLU A 239 15.56 -0.39 0.39
CA GLU A 239 14.24 -0.40 -0.24
C GLU A 239 13.90 -1.80 -0.80
N LEU A 240 14.80 -2.38 -1.60
CA LEU A 240 14.61 -3.72 -2.16
C LEU A 240 14.54 -4.78 -1.06
N GLY A 241 15.37 -4.67 -0.03
CA GLY A 241 15.35 -5.57 1.11
C GLY A 241 13.99 -5.57 1.83
N VAL A 242 13.42 -4.38 2.06
CA VAL A 242 12.08 -4.22 2.63
C VAL A 242 11.01 -4.84 1.72
N LEU A 243 11.08 -4.62 0.40
CA LEU A 243 10.15 -5.23 -0.54
C LEU A 243 10.21 -6.76 -0.54
N VAL A 244 11.41 -7.34 -0.54
CA VAL A 244 11.62 -8.81 -0.42
C VAL A 244 10.96 -9.33 0.85
N LEU A 245 11.17 -8.66 1.99
CA LEU A 245 10.62 -9.08 3.27
C LEU A 245 9.10 -8.98 3.29
N ILE A 246 8.53 -7.86 2.83
CA ILE A 246 7.07 -7.65 2.82
C ILE A 246 6.40 -8.66 1.89
N GLN A 247 6.85 -8.76 0.64
CA GLN A 247 6.24 -9.62 -0.37
C GLN A 247 6.45 -11.10 -0.04
N GLY A 248 7.63 -11.49 0.42
CA GLY A 248 7.93 -12.85 0.87
C GLY A 248 7.09 -13.24 2.09
N SER A 249 7.01 -12.37 3.10
CA SER A 249 6.18 -12.62 4.28
C SER A 249 4.70 -12.74 3.93
N ALA A 250 4.20 -11.88 3.04
CA ALA A 250 2.82 -11.96 2.56
C ALA A 250 2.54 -13.24 1.78
N ALA A 251 3.46 -13.68 0.91
CA ALA A 251 3.32 -14.95 0.20
C ALA A 251 3.23 -16.13 1.18
N CYS A 252 4.12 -16.16 2.19
CA CYS A 252 4.10 -17.15 3.27
C CYS A 252 2.82 -17.08 4.11
N LEU A 253 2.33 -15.87 4.40
CA LEU A 253 1.08 -15.65 5.13
C LEU A 253 -0.12 -16.22 4.36
N VAL A 254 -0.21 -15.95 3.06
CA VAL A 254 -1.26 -16.48 2.17
C VAL A 254 -1.18 -18.00 2.06
N ALA A 255 0.02 -18.57 2.00
CA ALA A 255 0.20 -20.02 2.06
C ALA A 255 -0.35 -20.60 3.38
N ARG A 256 0.00 -20.00 4.54
CA ARG A 256 -0.53 -20.37 5.86
C ARG A 256 -2.04 -20.24 5.98
N MET A 257 -2.65 -19.24 5.34
CA MET A 257 -4.10 -19.03 5.40
C MET A 257 -4.89 -20.20 4.79
N ARG A 258 -4.30 -20.98 3.87
CA ARG A 258 -4.97 -22.16 3.28
C ARG A 258 -5.28 -23.22 4.33
N ASP A 259 -4.42 -23.36 5.34
CA ASP A 259 -4.50 -24.41 6.37
C ASP A 259 -5.21 -23.95 7.65
N GLN A 260 -5.57 -22.66 7.74
CA GLN A 260 -6.22 -22.10 8.94
C GLN A 260 -7.71 -22.45 9.01
N LYS A 261 -8.18 -22.76 10.22
CA LYS A 261 -9.60 -23.06 10.49
C LYS A 261 -10.50 -21.84 10.20
N ASN A 262 -10.01 -20.63 10.54
CA ASN A 262 -10.69 -19.35 10.33
C ASN A 262 -9.76 -18.36 9.59
N PRO A 263 -9.64 -18.44 8.25
CA PRO A 263 -8.70 -17.63 7.48
C PRO A 263 -9.05 -16.13 7.52
N VAL A 264 -10.34 -15.79 7.55
CA VAL A 264 -10.82 -14.39 7.60
C VAL A 264 -10.39 -13.71 8.89
N ALA A 265 -10.60 -14.36 10.04
CA ALA A 265 -10.20 -13.81 11.34
C ALA A 265 -8.67 -13.59 11.40
N PHE A 266 -7.89 -14.55 10.90
CA PHE A 266 -6.44 -14.43 10.85
C PHE A 266 -5.97 -13.28 9.94
N ALA A 267 -6.57 -13.13 8.76
CA ALA A 267 -6.28 -12.02 7.85
C ALA A 267 -6.62 -10.66 8.48
N SER A 268 -7.78 -10.54 9.12
CA SER A 268 -8.19 -9.32 9.82
C SER A 268 -7.25 -8.96 10.96
N MET A 269 -6.81 -9.95 11.75
CA MET A 269 -5.83 -9.73 12.83
C MET A 269 -4.46 -9.33 12.28
N ALA A 270 -4.00 -9.93 11.18
CA ALA A 270 -2.76 -9.55 10.53
C ALA A 270 -2.81 -8.12 9.98
N ALA A 271 -3.92 -7.74 9.35
CA ALA A 271 -4.15 -6.38 8.86
C ALA A 271 -4.19 -5.38 10.03
N PHE A 272 -4.90 -5.70 11.11
CA PHE A 272 -4.97 -4.86 12.30
C PHE A 272 -3.57 -4.68 12.93
N ALA A 273 -2.80 -5.76 13.07
CA ALA A 273 -1.42 -5.70 13.57
C ALA A 273 -0.53 -4.83 12.67
N LEU A 274 -0.66 -4.93 11.36
CA LEU A 274 0.07 -4.07 10.41
C LEU A 274 -0.27 -2.60 10.60
N ILE A 275 -1.55 -2.25 10.74
CA ILE A 275 -1.99 -0.86 10.97
C ILE A 275 -1.43 -0.35 12.31
N VAL A 276 -1.43 -1.16 13.36
CA VAL A 276 -0.81 -0.81 14.65
C VAL A 276 0.69 -0.55 14.47
N LEU A 277 1.41 -1.45 13.81
CA LEU A 277 2.87 -1.34 13.60
C LEU A 277 3.25 -0.09 12.80
N LEU A 278 2.50 0.25 11.74
CA LEU A 278 2.69 1.48 10.98
C LEU A 278 2.43 2.73 11.84
N GLY A 279 1.47 2.62 12.75
CA GLY A 279 1.15 3.65 13.74
C GLY A 279 2.15 3.74 14.88
N LEU A 280 3.12 2.83 15.04
CA LEU A 280 4.17 2.98 16.06
C LEU A 280 5.26 3.98 15.63
N ILE A 281 5.34 4.31 14.35
CA ILE A 281 6.28 5.30 13.81
C ILE A 281 5.54 6.66 13.73
N PRO A 282 5.85 7.64 14.60
CA PRO A 282 5.07 8.88 14.68
C PRO A 282 4.97 9.64 13.35
N ALA A 283 6.04 9.65 12.56
CA ALA A 283 6.03 10.30 11.25
C ALA A 283 5.06 9.64 10.27
N SER A 284 5.05 8.31 10.22
CA SER A 284 4.14 7.53 9.37
C SER A 284 2.69 7.70 9.82
N GLY A 285 2.42 7.53 11.11
CA GLY A 285 1.07 7.66 11.65
C GLY A 285 0.53 9.08 11.55
N ALA A 286 1.37 10.12 11.68
CA ALA A 286 0.96 11.50 11.41
C ALA A 286 0.58 11.73 9.93
N LYS A 287 1.38 11.22 8.98
CA LYS A 287 1.06 11.37 7.55
C LYS A 287 -0.23 10.63 7.17
N LEU A 288 -0.36 9.37 7.60
CA LEU A 288 -1.53 8.56 7.33
C LEU A 288 -2.78 9.08 8.06
N GLY A 289 -2.64 9.50 9.31
CA GLY A 289 -3.72 10.09 10.12
C GLY A 289 -4.16 11.48 9.66
N GLY A 290 -3.26 12.22 9.01
CA GLY A 290 -3.54 13.51 8.41
C GLY A 290 -4.35 13.43 7.10
N LEU A 291 -4.26 12.33 6.35
CA LEU A 291 -4.95 12.20 5.05
C LEU A 291 -6.48 12.36 5.16
N PRO A 292 -7.18 11.70 6.09
CA PRO A 292 -8.63 11.88 6.25
C PRO A 292 -9.00 13.31 6.66
N LEU A 293 -8.22 13.94 7.54
CA LEU A 293 -8.49 15.29 8.06
C LEU A 293 -8.25 16.36 7.00
N GLN A 294 -7.13 16.28 6.28
CA GLN A 294 -6.79 17.22 5.22
C GLN A 294 -7.70 17.03 4.01
N GLY A 295 -7.97 15.77 3.63
CA GLY A 295 -8.83 15.45 2.50
C GLY A 295 -10.28 15.90 2.74
N SER A 296 -10.84 15.65 3.92
CA SER A 296 -12.20 16.11 4.23
C SER A 296 -12.29 17.64 4.31
N ALA A 297 -11.33 18.31 4.96
CA ALA A 297 -11.37 19.76 5.15
C ALA A 297 -11.17 20.56 3.85
N SER A 298 -10.34 20.06 2.93
CA SER A 298 -10.04 20.71 1.64
C SER A 298 -10.97 20.27 0.50
N GLY A 299 -11.82 19.25 0.71
CA GLY A 299 -12.57 18.59 -0.36
C GLY A 299 -11.68 17.80 -1.33
N GLY A 300 -10.59 17.22 -0.83
CA GLY A 300 -9.63 16.42 -1.59
C GLY A 300 -8.54 17.20 -2.30
N ARG A 301 -8.50 18.53 -2.13
CA ARG A 301 -7.53 19.41 -2.79
C ARG A 301 -6.21 19.38 -2.07
N VAL A 302 -5.16 19.16 -2.86
CA VAL A 302 -3.78 19.17 -2.37
C VAL A 302 -3.41 20.62 -2.01
N CYS A 303 -3.58 21.55 -2.95
CA CYS A 303 -3.39 22.99 -2.73
C CYS A 303 -4.74 23.73 -2.84
N THR A 304 -5.01 24.66 -1.93
CA THR A 304 -6.29 25.39 -1.84
C THR A 304 -6.06 26.91 -1.89
N LEU A 305 -6.92 27.60 -2.63
CA LEU A 305 -7.09 29.05 -2.60
C LEU A 305 -8.43 29.38 -1.92
N MET A 306 -8.39 30.23 -0.90
CA MET A 306 -9.60 30.70 -0.22
C MET A 306 -10.00 32.06 -0.79
N THR A 307 -11.26 32.21 -1.20
CA THR A 307 -11.83 33.52 -1.52
C THR A 307 -12.50 34.09 -0.28
N TRP A 308 -12.13 35.31 0.09
CA TRP A 308 -12.60 35.96 1.31
C TRP A 308 -14.03 36.51 1.15
N ALA A 309 -14.81 36.43 2.22
CA ALA A 309 -16.09 37.14 2.32
C ALA A 309 -15.87 38.66 2.40
N ALA A 310 -16.88 39.46 2.02
CA ALA A 310 -16.76 40.91 1.89
C ALA A 310 -16.30 41.64 3.18
N GLU A 311 -16.60 41.09 4.35
CA GLU A 311 -16.23 41.65 5.66
C GLU A 311 -15.20 40.79 6.43
N ALA A 312 -14.50 39.90 5.73
CA ALA A 312 -13.54 38.99 6.34
C ALA A 312 -12.35 39.75 6.94
N LYS A 313 -12.18 39.65 8.27
CA LYS A 313 -10.95 40.06 8.95
C LYS A 313 -9.96 38.90 8.93
N VAL A 314 -9.04 38.93 7.99
CA VAL A 314 -8.01 37.90 7.81
C VAL A 314 -6.60 38.46 8.01
N PRO A 315 -5.67 37.68 8.60
CA PRO A 315 -4.28 38.11 8.73
C PRO A 315 -3.66 38.43 7.36
N GLY A 316 -2.99 39.57 7.26
CA GLY A 316 -2.39 40.03 5.99
C GLY A 316 -1.39 39.04 5.38
N ALA A 317 -0.74 38.21 6.19
CA ALA A 317 0.17 37.15 5.73
C ALA A 317 -0.51 36.05 4.89
N LEU A 318 -1.84 35.94 4.97
CA LEU A 318 -2.61 34.99 4.17
C LEU A 318 -3.17 35.62 2.89
N VAL A 319 -3.14 36.95 2.76
CA VAL A 319 -3.74 37.67 1.63
C VAL A 319 -2.78 37.67 0.45
N ASP A 320 -3.27 37.34 -0.73
CA ASP A 320 -2.49 37.45 -1.97
C ASP A 320 -2.24 38.93 -2.32
N ALA A 321 -0.98 39.28 -2.56
CA ALA A 321 -0.57 40.65 -2.88
C ALA A 321 -1.16 41.12 -4.22
N ASP A 322 -1.33 40.21 -5.18
CA ASP A 322 -1.86 40.52 -6.51
C ASP A 322 -3.39 40.53 -6.54
N ASN A 323 -4.03 39.80 -5.61
CA ASN A 323 -5.48 39.73 -5.49
C ASN A 323 -5.94 39.70 -4.02
N PRO A 324 -6.26 40.86 -3.42
CA PRO A 324 -6.59 40.94 -2.00
C PRO A 324 -7.90 40.24 -1.62
N LYS A 325 -8.71 39.81 -2.60
CA LYS A 325 -9.92 39.00 -2.36
C LYS A 325 -9.62 37.52 -2.17
N ARG A 326 -8.37 37.09 -2.38
CA ARG A 326 -7.94 35.69 -2.31
C ARG A 326 -6.82 35.50 -1.32
N SER A 327 -6.68 34.26 -0.88
CA SER A 327 -5.53 33.82 -0.11
C SER A 327 -4.34 33.53 -1.01
N VAL A 328 -3.13 33.55 -0.44
CA VAL A 328 -1.98 32.84 -1.00
C VAL A 328 -2.29 31.34 -1.16
N LYS A 329 -1.39 30.58 -1.81
CA LYS A 329 -1.53 29.12 -1.92
C LYS A 329 -1.45 28.47 -0.53
N LEU A 330 -2.54 27.86 -0.06
CA LEU A 330 -2.65 27.26 1.26
C LEU A 330 -2.79 25.73 1.21
N ARG A 331 -2.37 25.10 2.30
CA ARG A 331 -2.70 23.73 2.69
C ARG A 331 -3.68 23.78 3.85
N VAL A 332 -4.84 23.16 3.69
CA VAL A 332 -5.81 23.00 4.79
C VAL A 332 -5.42 21.77 5.60
N MET A 333 -5.13 21.99 6.89
CA MET A 333 -4.66 20.95 7.80
C MET A 333 -5.84 20.22 8.46
N ALA A 334 -6.90 20.95 8.81
CA ALA A 334 -8.15 20.42 9.36
C ALA A 334 -9.24 21.50 9.32
N ASP A 335 -10.50 21.06 9.43
CA ASP A 335 -11.65 21.91 9.78
C ASP A 335 -12.08 21.51 11.19
N SER A 336 -12.03 22.45 12.14
CA SER A 336 -12.42 22.22 13.53
C SER A 336 -13.07 23.46 14.11
N ASP A 337 -14.14 23.25 14.87
CA ASP A 337 -14.79 24.29 15.71
C ASP A 337 -15.10 25.59 14.94
N GLY A 338 -15.55 25.44 13.69
CA GLY A 338 -15.97 26.56 12.84
C GLY A 338 -14.81 27.37 12.23
N SER A 339 -13.58 26.86 12.28
CA SER A 339 -12.40 27.47 11.66
C SER A 339 -11.61 26.46 10.83
N TYR A 340 -11.10 26.92 9.68
CA TYR A 340 -10.07 26.22 8.93
C TYR A 340 -8.71 26.46 9.57
N ILE A 341 -7.98 25.37 9.82
CA ILE A 341 -6.58 25.44 10.24
C ILE A 341 -5.73 25.33 8.98
N VAL A 342 -5.02 26.39 8.63
CA VAL A 342 -4.27 26.49 7.36
C VAL A 342 -2.80 26.79 7.57
N ARG A 343 -1.99 26.44 6.57
CA ARG A 343 -0.56 26.77 6.45
C ARG A 343 -0.24 27.09 4.98
N PRO A 344 0.74 27.94 4.64
CA PRO A 344 1.18 28.07 3.26
C PRO A 344 1.63 26.73 2.66
N TRP A 345 1.26 26.48 1.40
CA TRP A 345 1.35 25.16 0.73
C TRP A 345 2.73 24.47 0.86
N GLN A 346 3.82 25.24 0.75
CA GLN A 346 5.20 24.75 0.80
C GLN A 346 6.01 25.29 2.00
N ALA A 347 5.35 25.81 3.03
CA ALA A 347 6.07 26.30 4.20
C ALA A 347 6.79 25.16 4.93
N LYS A 348 8.12 25.33 5.14
CA LYS A 348 8.92 24.47 6.02
C LYS A 348 8.57 24.70 7.50
N GLU A 349 8.16 25.92 7.83
CA GLU A 349 7.69 26.27 9.16
C GLU A 349 6.35 25.62 9.46
N LYS A 350 6.20 25.10 10.68
CA LYS A 350 4.96 24.46 11.13
C LYS A 350 3.94 25.43 11.72
N THR A 351 4.13 26.73 11.51
CA THR A 351 3.19 27.77 11.90
C THR A 351 1.85 27.52 11.21
N ILE A 352 0.77 27.70 11.95
CA ILE A 352 -0.60 27.52 11.49
C ILE A 352 -1.38 28.79 11.74
N THR A 353 -2.40 29.03 10.93
CA THR A 353 -3.30 30.15 11.10
C THR A 353 -4.73 29.62 11.12
N PHE A 354 -5.53 30.17 12.03
CA PHE A 354 -6.95 29.87 12.12
C PHE A 354 -7.71 30.88 11.28
N VAL A 355 -8.49 30.38 10.34
CA VAL A 355 -9.36 31.18 9.47
C VAL A 355 -10.79 30.81 9.81
N PRO A 356 -11.59 31.74 10.37
CA PRO A 356 -12.99 31.47 10.64
C PRO A 356 -13.73 31.08 9.35
N ARG A 357 -14.55 30.04 9.40
CA ARG A 357 -15.31 29.55 8.23
C ARG A 357 -16.23 30.63 7.66
N ALA A 358 -16.77 31.49 8.51
CA ALA A 358 -17.59 32.65 8.11
C ALA A 358 -16.82 33.69 7.28
N SER A 359 -15.49 33.72 7.38
CA SER A 359 -14.63 34.63 6.60
C SER A 359 -14.32 34.10 5.20
N VAL A 360 -14.71 32.86 4.87
CA VAL A 360 -14.42 32.20 3.59
C VAL A 360 -15.70 32.09 2.79
N ALA A 361 -15.74 32.71 1.61
CA ALA A 361 -16.85 32.62 0.68
C ALA A 361 -16.75 31.36 -0.19
N GLN A 362 -15.55 31.03 -0.68
CA GLN A 362 -15.32 29.92 -1.63
C GLN A 362 -13.94 29.28 -1.42
N LEU A 363 -13.83 27.99 -1.78
CA LEU A 363 -12.59 27.22 -1.82
C LEU A 363 -12.33 26.75 -3.25
N ASP A 364 -11.24 27.21 -3.83
CA ASP A 364 -10.79 26.84 -5.17
C ASP A 364 -9.50 26.02 -5.13
N GLU A 365 -9.23 25.28 -6.21
CA GLU A 365 -7.96 24.59 -6.40
C GLU A 365 -6.90 25.58 -6.91
N CYS A 366 -5.64 25.36 -6.53
CA CYS A 366 -4.54 26.16 -7.05
C CYS A 366 -4.33 25.89 -8.55
N PRO A 367 -4.08 26.92 -9.38
CA PRO A 367 -3.69 26.74 -10.77
C PRO A 367 -2.30 26.12 -10.91
#